data_AF-A0A0D2I396-F1
#
_entry.id   AF-A0A0D2I396-F1
#
_cell.length_a   1.000
_cell.length_b   1.000
_cell.length_c   1.000
_cell.angle_alpha   90.00
_cell.angle_beta   90.00
_cell.angle_gamma   90.00
#
_symmetry.space_group_name_H-M   'P 1'
#
loop_
_entity.id
_entity.type
_entity.pdbx_description
1 polymer ?
#
loop_
_entity_poly.entity_id
_entity_poly.type
_entity_poly.pdbx_seq_one_letter_code
_entity_poly.pdbx_strand_id
1 'polypeptide(L)'
;MIIHPEMATPAPMATSSVVPVPTVIPSPPIYVKSGDVGNRTLWVVVVVMAICSLAFYGMAFRVPVQKRLLHILTSFITTFAFLSYFAMATGDGISYKKYVVTESHKKVPDTHQTYFREVYWARYVDGSITTPLLLLDLTLTAGLSGANILVTIVADLIMVLTGLFAAYGSNDSQKWGWFAWACIAYLVVVYQVAASGRQAVVSKDSKTKAFYASIAGYTLTVWTIYPIVWGLSVGGHVINVDSEIVAYAVLDILAKPVFGFWLLFTIDSMSSTSPSLEGFWSQGFGSQGTLRVGDNDEA
;
A
#
# COMPACT_ATOMS: atom_id res chain seq x y z
N MET A 1 63.22 -62.98 29.94
CA MET A 1 63.34 -63.01 28.47
C MET A 1 63.13 -61.59 28.00
N ILE A 2 64.22 -60.86 27.76
CA ILE A 2 64.21 -59.42 27.45
C ILE A 2 64.18 -59.30 25.93
N ILE A 3 63.11 -58.71 25.38
CA ILE A 3 62.93 -58.54 23.93
C ILE A 3 63.66 -57.26 23.52
N HIS A 4 64.58 -57.36 22.55
CA HIS A 4 65.33 -56.21 22.02
C HIS A 4 64.42 -55.27 21.20
N PRO A 5 64.61 -53.94 21.28
CA PRO A 5 63.72 -52.93 20.70
C PRO A 5 63.68 -52.89 19.16
N GLU A 6 64.54 -53.63 18.46
CA GLU A 6 64.58 -53.69 17.00
C GLU A 6 63.64 -54.76 16.39
N MET A 7 62.94 -55.56 17.21
CA MET A 7 62.04 -56.64 16.75
C MET A 7 60.54 -56.29 16.78
N ALA A 8 60.18 -55.02 16.96
CA ALA A 8 58.78 -54.56 16.93
C ALA A 8 58.50 -53.73 15.67
N THR A 9 57.92 -54.35 14.65
CA THR A 9 57.36 -53.61 13.51
C THR A 9 55.99 -53.06 13.92
N PRO A 10 55.77 -51.74 13.94
CA PRO A 10 54.46 -51.20 14.29
C PRO A 10 53.46 -51.59 13.21
N ALA A 11 52.33 -52.17 13.61
CA ALA A 11 51.21 -52.39 12.69
C ALA A 11 50.77 -51.03 12.11
N PRO A 12 50.44 -50.94 10.81
CA PRO A 12 49.94 -49.70 10.24
C PRO A 12 48.68 -49.29 11.00
N MET A 13 48.75 -48.18 11.73
CA MET A 13 47.57 -47.55 12.30
C MET A 13 46.66 -47.20 11.13
N ALA A 14 45.46 -47.78 11.11
CA ALA A 14 44.40 -47.29 10.25
C ALA A 14 44.10 -45.85 10.69
N THR A 15 44.68 -44.89 9.98
CA THR A 15 44.22 -43.50 10.05
C THR A 15 42.83 -43.50 9.47
N SER A 16 41.80 -43.42 10.32
CA SER A 16 40.45 -43.19 9.86
C SER A 16 40.47 -41.89 9.05
N SER A 17 40.41 -41.97 7.73
CA SER A 17 40.42 -40.81 6.82
C SER A 17 39.07 -40.08 6.83
N VAL A 18 38.37 -40.10 7.96
CA VAL A 18 37.15 -39.31 8.12
C VAL A 18 37.63 -37.87 8.21
N VAL A 19 37.64 -37.20 7.06
CA VAL A 19 37.70 -35.74 6.99
C VAL A 19 36.74 -35.22 8.06
N PRO A 20 37.13 -34.27 8.93
CA PRO A 20 36.22 -33.70 9.90
C PRO A 20 34.95 -33.28 9.16
N VAL A 21 33.79 -33.82 9.54
CA VAL A 21 32.52 -33.36 8.99
C VAL A 21 32.50 -31.85 9.17
N PRO A 22 32.37 -31.04 8.10
CA PRO A 22 32.33 -29.59 8.23
C PRO A 22 31.21 -29.26 9.22
N THR A 23 31.58 -28.80 10.41
CA THR A 23 30.60 -28.37 11.39
C THR A 23 30.05 -27.07 10.87
N VAL A 24 28.86 -27.12 10.26
CA VAL A 24 28.13 -25.91 9.84
C VAL A 24 27.66 -25.24 11.13
N ILE A 25 28.47 -24.30 11.64
CA ILE A 25 28.06 -23.44 12.74
C ILE A 25 26.95 -22.54 12.19
N PRO A 26 25.74 -22.54 12.75
CA PRO A 26 24.66 -21.66 12.29
C PRO A 26 25.13 -20.21 12.40
N SER A 27 25.18 -19.51 11.26
CA SER A 27 25.48 -18.09 11.24
C SER A 27 24.46 -17.32 12.09
N PRO A 28 24.89 -16.31 12.87
CA PRO A 28 23.97 -15.49 13.65
C PRO A 28 22.95 -14.80 12.73
N PRO A 29 21.72 -14.55 13.21
CA PRO A 29 20.70 -13.87 12.43
C PRO A 29 21.11 -12.42 12.10
N ILE A 30 20.90 -12.00 10.85
CA ILE A 30 21.21 -10.64 10.40
C ILE A 30 19.94 -9.80 10.43
N TYR A 31 19.99 -8.64 11.09
CA TYR A 31 18.88 -7.70 11.13
C TYR A 31 19.04 -6.65 10.02
N VAL A 32 18.07 -6.60 9.12
CA VAL A 32 17.99 -5.60 8.04
C VAL A 32 17.06 -4.48 8.51
N LYS A 33 17.68 -3.42 9.01
CA LYS A 33 17.01 -2.24 9.59
C LYS A 33 17.09 -1.03 8.69
N SER A 34 16.23 -0.04 8.94
CA SER A 34 16.40 1.31 8.41
C SER A 34 17.70 1.95 8.88
N GLY A 35 18.35 2.67 7.98
CA GLY A 35 19.49 3.54 8.26
C GLY A 35 19.05 4.98 8.52
N ASP A 36 20.03 5.88 8.60
CA ASP A 36 19.78 7.30 8.89
C ASP A 36 18.91 7.97 7.82
N VAL A 37 19.04 7.56 6.56
CA VAL A 37 18.28 8.14 5.44
C VAL A 37 16.79 7.80 5.57
N GLY A 38 16.46 6.55 5.86
CA GLY A 38 15.07 6.12 6.09
C GLY A 38 14.46 6.87 7.27
N ASN A 39 15.16 6.92 8.41
CA ASN A 39 14.67 7.59 9.62
C ASN A 39 14.43 9.09 9.41
N ARG A 40 15.37 9.80 8.76
CA ARG A 40 15.19 11.22 8.41
C ARG A 40 14.00 11.42 7.48
N THR A 41 13.83 10.53 6.50
CA THR A 41 12.72 10.60 5.54
C THR A 41 11.37 10.47 6.24
N LEU A 42 11.22 9.53 7.17
CA LEU A 42 9.99 9.37 7.97
C LEU A 42 9.63 10.68 8.69
N TRP A 43 10.58 11.29 9.39
CA TRP A 43 10.37 12.57 10.09
C TRP A 43 10.03 13.73 9.16
N VAL A 44 10.67 13.81 7.99
CA VAL A 44 10.31 14.82 6.98
C VAL A 44 8.85 14.67 6.55
N VAL A 45 8.40 13.44 6.28
CA VAL A 45 7.01 13.19 5.88
C VAL A 45 6.03 13.50 7.01
N VAL A 46 6.38 13.20 8.27
CA VAL A 46 5.56 13.60 9.44
C VAL A 46 5.28 15.10 9.40
N VAL A 47 6.32 15.92 9.24
CA VAL A 47 6.18 17.39 9.22
C VAL A 47 5.36 17.84 8.01
N VAL A 48 5.62 17.28 6.83
CA VAL A 48 4.86 17.61 5.61
C VAL A 48 3.37 17.28 5.77
N MET A 49 3.04 16.07 6.22
CA MET A 49 1.65 15.64 6.42
C MET A 49 0.94 16.48 7.49
N ALA A 50 1.63 16.86 8.57
CA ALA A 50 1.08 17.75 9.58
C ALA A 50 0.74 19.14 9.03
N ILE A 51 1.66 19.75 8.28
CA ILE A 51 1.44 21.06 7.65
C ILE A 51 0.29 20.99 6.65
N CYS A 52 0.25 19.96 5.80
CA CYS A 52 -0.83 19.77 4.83
C CYS A 52 -2.19 19.56 5.52
N SER A 53 -2.24 18.76 6.59
CA SER A 53 -3.46 18.54 7.38
C SER A 53 -3.99 19.86 7.95
N LEU A 54 -3.13 20.67 8.57
CA LEU A 54 -3.50 22.00 9.07
C LEU A 54 -4.00 22.92 7.95
N ALA A 55 -3.36 22.89 6.77
CA ALA A 55 -3.81 23.65 5.61
C ALA A 55 -5.20 23.21 5.12
N PHE A 56 -5.45 21.89 5.04
CA PHE A 56 -6.75 21.35 4.63
C PHE A 56 -7.85 21.69 5.63
N TYR A 57 -7.60 21.60 6.94
CA TYR A 57 -8.55 22.09 7.95
C TYR A 57 -8.81 23.59 7.80
N GLY A 58 -7.76 24.39 7.58
CA GLY A 58 -7.88 25.82 7.33
C GLY A 58 -8.75 26.15 6.12
N MET A 59 -8.63 25.39 5.03
CA MET A 59 -9.52 25.52 3.86
C MET A 59 -10.94 25.05 4.18
N ALA A 60 -11.10 23.93 4.89
CA ALA A 60 -12.41 23.40 5.29
C ALA A 60 -13.22 24.43 6.09
N PHE A 61 -12.59 25.15 7.03
CA PHE A 61 -13.27 26.16 7.85
C PHE A 61 -13.81 27.35 7.06
N ARG A 62 -13.23 27.66 5.88
CA ARG A 62 -13.66 28.76 5.01
C ARG A 62 -14.86 28.41 4.13
N VAL A 63 -15.18 27.12 4.00
CA VAL A 63 -16.24 26.62 3.13
C VAL A 63 -17.52 26.34 3.93
N PRO A 64 -18.72 26.69 3.43
CA PRO A 64 -19.99 26.39 4.11
C PRO A 64 -20.19 24.88 4.30
N VAL A 65 -20.91 24.50 5.36
CA VAL A 65 -21.04 23.10 5.82
C VAL A 65 -21.49 22.14 4.72
N GLN A 66 -22.38 22.58 3.83
CA GLN A 66 -22.95 21.77 2.75
C GLN A 66 -21.93 21.37 1.67
N LYS A 67 -20.84 22.13 1.52
CA LYS A 67 -19.76 21.86 0.54
C LYS A 67 -18.47 21.34 1.19
N ARG A 68 -18.49 21.15 2.52
CA ARG A 68 -17.30 20.86 3.31
C ARG A 68 -16.92 19.38 3.33
N LEU A 69 -17.77 18.48 2.81
CA LEU A 69 -17.54 17.03 2.90
C LEU A 69 -16.17 16.62 2.32
N LEU A 70 -15.87 16.98 1.07
CA LEU A 70 -14.61 16.63 0.41
C LEU A 70 -13.40 17.25 1.13
N HIS A 71 -13.55 18.47 1.65
CA HIS A 71 -12.52 19.12 2.47
C HIS A 71 -12.22 18.34 3.77
N ILE A 72 -13.25 17.83 4.44
CA ILE A 72 -13.11 17.03 5.66
C ILE A 72 -12.46 15.69 5.35
N LEU A 73 -12.91 15.01 4.28
CA LEU A 73 -12.33 13.73 3.85
C LEU A 73 -10.84 13.88 3.53
N THR A 74 -10.47 14.87 2.71
CA THR A 74 -9.06 15.17 2.39
C THR A 74 -8.25 15.55 3.64
N SER A 75 -8.83 16.28 4.59
CA SER A 75 -8.17 16.58 5.87
C SER A 75 -7.89 15.31 6.67
N PHE A 76 -8.87 14.39 6.78
CA PHE A 76 -8.68 13.12 7.46
C PHE A 76 -7.62 12.24 6.80
N ILE A 77 -7.56 12.20 5.47
CA ILE A 77 -6.52 11.46 4.74
C ILE A 77 -5.12 11.86 5.23
N THR A 78 -4.83 13.16 5.30
CA THR A 78 -3.51 13.63 5.75
C THR A 78 -3.31 13.52 7.25
N THR A 79 -4.36 13.61 8.07
CA THR A 79 -4.27 13.39 9.52
C THR A 79 -3.90 11.94 9.84
N PHE A 80 -4.56 10.95 9.22
CA PHE A 80 -4.20 9.54 9.41
C PHE A 80 -2.80 9.23 8.89
N ALA A 81 -2.41 9.82 7.75
CA ALA A 81 -1.06 9.71 7.24
C ALA A 81 -0.02 10.28 8.22
N PHE A 82 -0.27 11.47 8.78
CA PHE A 82 0.57 12.07 9.81
C PHE A 82 0.75 11.12 11.01
N LEU A 83 -0.35 10.56 11.54
CA LEU A 83 -0.29 9.65 12.69
C LEU A 83 0.47 8.36 12.36
N SER A 84 0.27 7.80 11.17
CA SER A 84 0.96 6.59 10.73
C SER A 84 2.46 6.83 10.55
N TYR A 85 2.84 7.92 9.87
CA TYR A 85 4.25 8.29 9.72
C TYR A 85 4.90 8.60 11.07
N PHE A 86 4.17 9.20 12.01
CA PHE A 86 4.66 9.42 13.37
C PHE A 86 4.92 8.10 14.07
N ALA A 87 3.98 7.15 14.03
CA ALA A 87 4.17 5.82 14.60
C ALA A 87 5.33 5.03 13.95
N MET A 88 5.53 5.18 12.64
CA MET A 88 6.67 4.60 11.94
C MET A 88 8.00 5.26 12.35
N ALA A 89 8.02 6.58 12.55
CA ALA A 89 9.21 7.33 12.94
C ALA A 89 9.61 7.10 14.41
N THR A 90 8.64 6.86 15.30
CA THR A 90 8.89 6.51 16.73
C THR A 90 9.27 5.04 16.92
N GLY A 91 8.96 4.18 15.95
CA GLY A 91 9.25 2.75 15.97
C GLY A 91 8.06 1.86 16.38
N ASP A 92 6.94 2.45 16.81
CA ASP A 92 5.73 1.70 17.22
C ASP A 92 5.06 0.99 16.03
N GLY A 93 5.25 1.51 14.82
CA GLY A 93 4.69 1.00 13.56
C GLY A 93 5.55 -0.05 12.83
N ILE A 94 6.56 -0.61 13.49
CA ILE A 94 7.56 -1.50 12.88
C ILE A 94 7.48 -2.90 13.49
N SER A 95 7.63 -3.93 12.65
CA SER A 95 7.79 -5.32 13.07
C SER A 95 8.92 -5.99 12.28
N TYR A 96 9.46 -7.10 12.79
CA TYR A 96 10.51 -7.87 12.11
C TYR A 96 9.93 -9.13 11.50
N LYS A 97 10.16 -9.32 10.20
CA LYS A 97 9.83 -10.56 9.49
C LYS A 97 11.07 -11.38 9.21
N LYS A 98 11.04 -12.66 9.60
CA LYS A 98 12.08 -13.64 9.28
C LYS A 98 11.97 -14.08 7.82
N TYR A 99 13.09 -14.14 7.12
CA TYR A 99 13.24 -14.87 5.86
C TYR A 99 14.59 -15.59 5.84
N VAL A 100 14.68 -16.69 5.09
CA VAL A 100 15.89 -17.51 4.99
C VAL A 100 16.34 -17.52 3.54
N VAL A 101 17.60 -17.17 3.32
CA VAL A 101 18.24 -17.30 2.01
C VAL A 101 19.09 -18.55 2.06
N THR A 102 18.82 -19.48 1.14
CA THR A 102 19.61 -20.70 0.96
C THR A 102 20.60 -20.45 -0.16
N GLU A 103 21.89 -20.47 0.18
CA GLU A 103 22.97 -20.47 -0.81
C GLU A 103 23.30 -21.92 -1.15
N SER A 104 22.91 -22.34 -2.35
CA SER A 104 23.24 -23.68 -2.83
C SER A 104 24.64 -23.70 -3.41
N HIS A 105 25.46 -24.64 -2.94
CA HIS A 105 26.84 -24.78 -3.37
C HIS A 105 27.04 -26.12 -4.12
N LYS A 106 27.86 -26.12 -5.18
CA LYS A 106 28.06 -27.33 -6.01
C LYS A 106 28.83 -28.47 -5.32
N LYS A 107 29.61 -28.17 -4.27
CA LYS A 107 30.59 -29.09 -3.66
C LYS A 107 30.56 -29.12 -2.13
N VAL A 108 29.71 -28.31 -1.50
CA VAL A 108 29.50 -28.28 -0.05
C VAL A 108 27.99 -28.25 0.23
N PRO A 109 27.53 -28.69 1.42
CA PRO A 109 26.13 -28.61 1.80
C PRO A 109 25.61 -27.17 1.71
N ASP A 110 24.33 -27.03 1.40
CA ASP A 110 23.66 -25.73 1.30
C ASP A 110 23.79 -24.94 2.61
N THR A 111 24.12 -23.65 2.50
CA THR A 111 24.23 -22.76 3.65
C THR A 111 22.93 -21.98 3.79
N HIS A 112 22.36 -21.95 5.00
CA HIS A 112 21.15 -21.20 5.30
C HIS A 112 21.48 -19.94 6.10
N GLN A 113 21.25 -18.76 5.54
CA GLN A 113 21.40 -17.49 6.24
C GLN A 113 20.01 -16.96 6.64
N THR A 114 19.81 -16.75 7.94
CA THR A 114 18.56 -16.17 8.46
C THR A 114 18.66 -14.65 8.54
N TYR A 115 17.65 -13.97 8.00
CA TYR A 115 17.52 -12.52 8.04
C TYR A 115 16.21 -12.11 8.72
N PHE A 116 16.24 -11.01 9.46
CA PHE A 116 15.07 -10.33 10.01
C PHE A 116 14.96 -8.93 9.41
N ARG A 117 13.99 -8.73 8.52
CA ARG A 117 13.76 -7.44 7.85
C ARG A 117 12.66 -6.65 8.51
N GLU A 118 12.86 -5.35 8.64
CA GLU A 118 11.82 -4.43 9.10
C GLU A 118 10.65 -4.37 8.10
N VAL A 119 9.45 -4.50 8.65
CA VAL A 119 8.16 -4.37 7.96
C VAL A 119 7.37 -3.29 8.67
N TYR A 120 7.07 -2.23 7.94
CA TYR A 120 6.34 -1.06 8.43
C TYR A 120 4.84 -1.33 8.36
N TRP A 121 4.30 -2.05 9.35
CA TRP A 121 2.90 -2.49 9.32
C TRP A 121 1.89 -1.33 9.44
N ALA A 122 2.28 -0.24 10.10
CA ALA A 122 1.44 0.95 10.26
C ALA A 122 1.01 1.57 8.91
N ARG A 123 1.77 1.36 7.84
CA ARG A 123 1.39 1.82 6.48
C ARG A 123 0.15 1.11 5.93
N TYR A 124 -0.05 -0.15 6.30
CA TYR A 124 -1.20 -0.91 5.82
C TYR A 124 -2.45 -0.51 6.60
N VAL A 125 -2.29 -0.15 7.88
CA VAL A 125 -3.37 0.46 8.66
C VAL A 125 -3.73 1.83 8.09
N ASP A 126 -2.73 2.67 7.80
CA ASP A 126 -2.94 3.94 7.09
C ASP A 126 -3.66 3.73 5.76
N GLY A 127 -3.18 2.79 4.94
CA GLY A 127 -3.83 2.42 3.68
C GLY A 127 -5.30 2.08 3.90
N SER A 128 -5.60 1.19 4.84
CA SER A 128 -6.98 0.71 5.09
C SER A 128 -7.98 1.80 5.49
N ILE A 129 -7.49 2.98 5.88
CA ILE A 129 -8.33 4.13 6.23
C ILE A 129 -8.26 5.20 5.13
N THR A 130 -7.07 5.55 4.66
CA THR A 130 -6.86 6.65 3.73
C THR A 130 -7.24 6.32 2.30
N THR A 131 -7.02 5.09 1.83
CA THR A 131 -7.38 4.69 0.45
C THR A 131 -8.90 4.64 0.25
N PRO A 132 -9.73 4.15 1.20
CA PRO A 132 -11.18 4.28 1.08
C PRO A 132 -11.66 5.72 1.10
N LEU A 133 -11.05 6.59 1.91
CA LEU A 133 -11.41 8.02 1.97
C LEU A 133 -11.06 8.74 0.66
N LEU A 134 -9.90 8.42 0.06
CA LEU A 134 -9.49 8.96 -1.24
C LEU A 134 -10.43 8.50 -2.36
N LEU A 135 -10.79 7.22 -2.36
CA LEU A 135 -11.77 6.68 -3.31
C LEU A 135 -13.14 7.28 -3.09
N LEU A 136 -13.53 7.56 -1.84
CA LEU A 136 -14.77 8.28 -1.55
C LEU A 136 -14.73 9.69 -2.16
N ASP A 137 -13.64 10.44 -2.01
CA ASP A 137 -13.45 11.74 -2.67
C ASP A 137 -13.62 11.66 -4.20
N LEU A 138 -12.99 10.68 -4.84
CA LEU A 138 -13.10 10.46 -6.29
C LEU A 138 -14.51 10.05 -6.74
N THR A 139 -15.10 9.10 -6.04
CA THR A 139 -16.40 8.51 -6.41
C THR A 139 -17.55 9.48 -6.16
N LEU A 140 -17.48 10.30 -5.12
CA LEU A 140 -18.39 11.42 -4.88
C LEU A 140 -18.25 12.50 -5.96
N THR A 141 -17.02 12.81 -6.36
CA THR A 141 -16.74 13.77 -7.45
C THR A 141 -17.33 13.29 -8.78
N ALA A 142 -17.18 12.00 -9.11
CA ALA A 142 -17.81 11.43 -10.30
C ALA A 142 -19.33 11.24 -10.16
N GLY A 143 -19.83 11.07 -8.94
CA GLY A 143 -21.25 10.89 -8.68
C GLY A 143 -21.73 9.45 -8.84
N LEU A 144 -20.90 8.48 -8.46
CA LEU A 144 -21.25 7.06 -8.51
C LEU A 144 -22.41 6.74 -7.56
N SER A 145 -23.18 5.72 -7.90
CA SER A 145 -24.20 5.16 -7.01
C SER A 145 -23.58 4.55 -5.74
N GLY A 146 -24.35 4.53 -4.64
CA GLY A 146 -23.89 3.96 -3.37
C GLY A 146 -23.42 2.50 -3.48
N ALA A 147 -24.04 1.70 -4.35
CA ALA A 147 -23.62 0.33 -4.61
C ALA A 147 -22.21 0.24 -5.23
N ASN A 148 -21.92 1.07 -6.24
CA ASN A 148 -20.60 1.12 -6.85
C ASN A 148 -19.54 1.63 -5.87
N ILE A 149 -19.89 2.61 -5.04
CA ILE A 149 -19.02 3.12 -3.97
C ILE A 149 -18.69 2.02 -2.97
N LEU A 150 -19.70 1.28 -2.51
CA LEU A 150 -19.50 0.17 -1.57
C LEU A 150 -18.58 -0.91 -2.15
N VAL A 151 -18.81 -1.33 -3.40
CA VAL A 151 -17.94 -2.30 -4.09
C VAL A 151 -16.51 -1.77 -4.19
N THR A 152 -16.34 -0.48 -4.51
CA THR A 152 -15.02 0.16 -4.63
C THR A 152 -14.28 0.16 -3.29
N ILE A 153 -14.95 0.56 -2.20
CA ILE A 153 -14.38 0.59 -0.85
C ILE A 153 -14.04 -0.82 -0.35
N VAL A 154 -14.92 -1.79 -0.55
CA VAL A 154 -14.67 -3.17 -0.10
C VAL A 154 -13.53 -3.80 -0.89
N ALA A 155 -13.47 -3.59 -2.21
CA ALA A 155 -12.36 -4.06 -3.04
C ALA A 155 -11.03 -3.44 -2.60
N ASP A 156 -11.03 -2.14 -2.28
CA ASP A 156 -9.85 -1.44 -1.76
C ASP A 156 -9.38 -1.99 -0.40
N LEU A 157 -10.31 -2.23 0.54
CA LEU A 157 -9.98 -2.86 1.81
C LEU A 157 -9.40 -4.27 1.62
N ILE A 158 -9.98 -5.06 0.71
CA ILE A 158 -9.43 -6.38 0.36
C ILE A 158 -8.01 -6.23 -0.19
N MET A 159 -7.78 -5.28 -1.10
CA MET A 159 -6.45 -5.01 -1.67
C MET A 159 -5.42 -4.71 -0.58
N VAL A 160 -5.72 -3.78 0.35
CA VAL A 160 -4.76 -3.38 1.39
C VAL A 160 -4.51 -4.51 2.40
N LEU A 161 -5.57 -5.19 2.85
CA LEU A 161 -5.46 -6.26 3.85
C LEU A 161 -4.77 -7.50 3.28
N THR A 162 -5.05 -7.87 2.04
CA THR A 162 -4.31 -8.96 1.38
C THR A 162 -2.85 -8.58 1.13
N GLY A 163 -2.54 -7.31 0.85
CA GLY A 163 -1.16 -6.80 0.83
C GLY A 163 -0.45 -6.92 2.19
N LEU A 164 -1.16 -6.67 3.29
CA LEU A 164 -0.66 -6.89 4.65
C LEU A 164 -0.38 -8.38 4.92
N PHE A 165 -1.30 -9.26 4.55
CA PHE A 165 -1.10 -10.71 4.68
C PHE A 165 0.04 -11.22 3.79
N ALA A 166 0.24 -10.62 2.62
CA ALA A 166 1.38 -10.91 1.76
C ALA A 166 2.69 -10.54 2.48
N ALA A 167 2.77 -9.37 3.13
CA ALA A 167 3.96 -8.94 3.85
C ALA A 167 4.36 -9.92 4.97
N TYR A 168 3.37 -10.46 5.67
CA TYR A 168 3.55 -11.43 6.76
C TYR A 168 3.50 -12.90 6.33
N GLY A 169 3.40 -13.21 5.02
CA GLY A 169 3.34 -14.58 4.54
C GLY A 169 4.55 -15.41 4.96
N SER A 170 4.29 -16.59 5.55
CA SER A 170 5.31 -17.48 6.13
C SER A 170 6.18 -18.14 5.07
N ASN A 171 5.57 -18.51 3.93
CA ASN A 171 6.22 -19.18 2.82
C ASN A 171 6.09 -18.33 1.54
N ASP A 172 7.01 -18.49 0.58
CA ASP A 172 7.00 -17.69 -0.65
C ASP A 172 5.71 -17.86 -1.48
N SER A 173 5.17 -19.08 -1.57
CA SER A 173 3.90 -19.34 -2.26
C SER A 173 2.73 -18.59 -1.61
N GLN A 174 2.69 -18.51 -0.28
CA GLN A 174 1.64 -17.78 0.45
C GLN A 174 1.79 -16.27 0.25
N LYS A 175 3.02 -15.76 0.33
CA LYS A 175 3.36 -14.34 0.10
C LYS A 175 2.90 -13.88 -1.29
N TRP A 176 3.29 -14.60 -2.33
CA TRP A 176 2.94 -14.25 -3.71
C TRP A 176 1.46 -14.55 -4.03
N GLY A 177 0.87 -15.56 -3.40
CA GLY A 177 -0.57 -15.84 -3.50
C GLY A 177 -1.43 -14.69 -2.96
N TRP A 178 -1.12 -14.18 -1.76
CA TRP A 178 -1.79 -13.00 -1.21
C TRP A 178 -1.55 -11.75 -2.05
N PHE A 179 -0.34 -11.57 -2.57
CA PHE A 179 -0.03 -10.47 -3.48
C PHE A 179 -0.86 -10.54 -4.78
N ALA A 180 -1.07 -11.72 -5.34
CA ALA A 180 -1.91 -11.90 -6.51
C ALA A 180 -3.38 -11.50 -6.22
N TRP A 181 -3.92 -11.89 -5.05
CA TRP A 181 -5.25 -11.45 -4.62
C TRP A 181 -5.34 -9.93 -4.44
N ALA A 182 -4.29 -9.29 -3.92
CA ALA A 182 -4.21 -7.83 -3.83
C ALA A 182 -4.27 -7.18 -5.21
N CYS A 183 -3.53 -7.72 -6.19
CA CYS A 183 -3.56 -7.24 -7.57
C CYS A 183 -4.93 -7.43 -8.23
N ILE A 184 -5.62 -8.55 -8.00
CA ILE A 184 -6.98 -8.78 -8.51
C ILE A 184 -7.95 -7.76 -7.91
N ALA A 185 -7.88 -7.53 -6.60
CA ALA A 185 -8.70 -6.53 -5.93
C ALA A 185 -8.42 -5.10 -6.45
N TYR A 186 -7.16 -4.78 -6.72
CA TYR A 186 -6.78 -3.52 -7.37
C TYR A 186 -7.41 -3.37 -8.76
N LEU A 187 -7.47 -4.43 -9.58
CA LEU A 187 -8.14 -4.37 -10.89
C LEU A 187 -9.65 -4.08 -10.77
N VAL A 188 -10.29 -4.54 -9.70
CA VAL A 188 -11.70 -4.18 -9.40
C VAL A 188 -11.81 -2.69 -9.08
N VAL A 189 -10.90 -2.12 -8.29
CA VAL A 189 -10.85 -0.67 -8.03
C VAL A 189 -10.63 0.11 -9.33
N VAL A 190 -9.69 -0.31 -10.17
CA VAL A 190 -9.43 0.27 -11.50
C VAL A 190 -10.69 0.24 -12.35
N TYR A 191 -11.40 -0.89 -12.39
CA TYR A 191 -12.65 -1.01 -13.14
C TYR A 191 -13.71 -0.01 -12.65
N GLN A 192 -13.91 0.10 -11.34
CA GLN A 192 -14.91 1.00 -10.79
C GLN A 192 -14.58 2.48 -11.02
N VAL A 193 -13.31 2.86 -10.86
CA VAL A 193 -12.87 4.24 -11.08
C VAL A 193 -12.87 4.58 -12.59
N ALA A 194 -12.33 3.71 -13.44
CA ALA A 194 -12.17 4.01 -14.86
C ALA A 194 -13.45 3.79 -15.68
N ALA A 195 -14.17 2.68 -15.49
CA ALA A 195 -15.36 2.36 -16.28
C ALA A 195 -16.62 2.96 -15.65
N SER A 196 -16.95 2.58 -14.41
CA SER A 196 -18.17 3.04 -13.74
C SER A 196 -18.13 4.55 -13.47
N GLY A 197 -16.94 5.08 -13.11
CA GLY A 197 -16.73 6.51 -12.97
C GLY A 197 -16.89 7.30 -14.26
N ARG A 198 -16.35 6.80 -15.39
CA ARG A 198 -16.54 7.43 -16.71
C ARG A 198 -18.02 7.45 -17.13
N GLN A 199 -18.76 6.38 -16.84
CA GLN A 199 -20.20 6.33 -17.09
C GLN A 199 -20.95 7.34 -16.23
N ALA A 200 -20.58 7.49 -14.96
CA ALA A 200 -21.23 8.42 -14.03
C ALA A 200 -21.03 9.89 -14.42
N VAL A 201 -19.89 10.24 -15.04
CA VAL A 201 -19.62 11.63 -15.48
C VAL A 201 -20.11 11.94 -16.89
N VAL A 202 -20.66 10.97 -17.64
CA VAL A 202 -20.99 11.16 -19.07
C VAL A 202 -22.00 12.30 -19.29
N SER A 203 -22.98 12.42 -18.38
CA SER A 203 -24.03 13.44 -18.37
C SER A 203 -23.59 14.79 -17.80
N LYS A 204 -22.39 14.87 -17.21
CA LYS A 204 -21.84 16.12 -16.67
C LYS A 204 -21.25 16.99 -17.78
N ASP A 205 -20.92 18.23 -17.45
CA ASP A 205 -20.28 19.17 -18.37
C ASP A 205 -18.87 18.71 -18.78
N SER A 206 -18.35 19.28 -19.88
CA SER A 206 -17.05 18.91 -20.44
C SER A 206 -15.89 19.13 -19.45
N LYS A 207 -15.95 20.19 -18.63
CA LYS A 207 -14.90 20.51 -17.65
C LYS A 207 -14.85 19.46 -16.55
N THR A 208 -16.00 19.07 -16.00
CA THR A 208 -16.09 18.01 -14.98
C THR A 208 -15.62 16.65 -15.52
N LYS A 209 -15.98 16.30 -16.77
CA LYS A 209 -15.50 15.06 -17.42
C LYS A 209 -13.97 15.03 -17.56
N ALA A 210 -13.39 16.12 -18.07
CA ALA A 210 -11.95 16.23 -18.25
C ALA A 210 -11.20 16.21 -16.92
N PHE A 211 -11.72 16.90 -15.91
CA PHE A 211 -11.16 16.89 -14.56
C PHE A 211 -11.18 15.49 -13.95
N TYR A 212 -12.33 14.81 -13.98
CA TYR A 212 -12.44 13.46 -13.44
C TYR A 212 -11.49 12.48 -14.13
N ALA A 213 -11.42 12.51 -15.47
CA ALA A 213 -10.50 11.66 -16.21
C ALA A 213 -9.02 11.91 -15.83
N SER A 214 -8.66 13.18 -15.62
CA SER A 214 -7.29 13.57 -15.25
C SER A 214 -6.92 13.10 -13.84
N ILE A 215 -7.79 13.37 -12.86
CA ILE A 215 -7.51 13.03 -11.46
C ILE A 215 -7.61 11.52 -11.19
N ALA A 216 -8.55 10.83 -11.85
CA ALA A 216 -8.63 9.37 -11.81
C ALA A 216 -7.41 8.72 -12.45
N GLY A 217 -7.01 9.17 -13.65
CA GLY A 217 -5.81 8.67 -14.34
C GLY A 217 -4.53 8.89 -13.52
N TYR A 218 -4.39 10.07 -12.91
CA TYR A 218 -3.29 10.37 -12.00
C TYR A 218 -3.27 9.40 -10.81
N THR A 219 -4.41 9.21 -10.14
CA THR A 219 -4.52 8.33 -8.96
C THR A 219 -4.13 6.91 -9.31
N LEU A 220 -4.71 6.34 -10.37
CA LEU A 220 -4.41 4.98 -10.81
C LEU A 220 -2.94 4.82 -11.26
N THR A 221 -2.35 5.85 -11.87
CA THR A 221 -0.92 5.82 -12.24
C THR A 221 -0.04 5.74 -11.00
N VAL A 222 -0.27 6.61 -10.02
CA VAL A 222 0.48 6.62 -8.76
C VAL A 222 0.27 5.30 -7.99
N TRP A 223 -0.97 4.82 -7.92
CA TRP A 223 -1.32 3.60 -7.20
C TRP A 223 -0.69 2.35 -7.81
N THR A 224 -0.52 2.30 -9.12
CA THR A 224 0.16 1.17 -9.80
C THR A 224 1.63 1.05 -9.39
N ILE A 225 2.26 2.12 -8.91
CA ILE A 225 3.66 2.09 -8.47
C ILE A 225 3.79 1.43 -7.08
N TYR A 226 2.78 1.51 -6.20
CA TYR A 226 2.80 0.86 -4.88
C TYR A 226 3.05 -0.65 -4.92
N PRO A 227 2.33 -1.47 -5.72
CA PRO A 227 2.59 -2.90 -5.81
C PRO A 227 3.95 -3.21 -6.47
N ILE A 228 4.46 -2.33 -7.34
CA ILE A 228 5.81 -2.47 -7.91
C ILE A 228 6.86 -2.30 -6.82
N VAL A 229 6.76 -1.24 -6.01
CA VAL A 229 7.67 -1.02 -4.88
C VAL A 229 7.55 -2.16 -3.87
N TRP A 230 6.34 -2.68 -3.62
CA TRP A 230 6.13 -3.83 -2.74
C TRP A 230 6.85 -5.08 -3.27
N GLY A 231 6.68 -5.37 -4.56
CA GLY A 231 7.31 -6.51 -5.23
C GLY A 231 8.83 -6.45 -5.21
N LEU A 232 9.41 -5.25 -5.32
CA LEU A 232 10.87 -5.05 -5.23
C LEU A 232 11.40 -5.05 -3.79
N SER A 233 10.58 -4.64 -2.82
CA SER A 233 10.98 -4.51 -1.41
C SER A 233 10.69 -5.77 -0.60
N VAL A 234 9.49 -5.88 -0.02
CA VAL A 234 9.06 -6.98 0.87
C VAL A 234 8.87 -8.28 0.11
N GLY A 235 8.44 -8.20 -1.16
CA GLY A 235 8.21 -9.37 -2.01
C GLY A 235 9.52 -10.03 -2.46
N GLY A 236 10.39 -9.26 -3.11
CA GLY A 236 11.59 -9.74 -3.80
C GLY A 236 12.91 -9.50 -3.06
N HIS A 237 12.93 -8.72 -1.99
CA HIS A 237 14.14 -8.34 -1.24
C HIS A 237 15.24 -7.73 -2.13
N VAL A 238 14.85 -7.03 -3.21
CA VAL A 238 15.78 -6.42 -4.18
C VAL A 238 16.30 -5.08 -3.67
N ILE A 239 15.43 -4.27 -3.06
CA ILE A 239 15.80 -2.95 -2.52
C ILE A 239 15.93 -2.97 -0.99
N ASN A 240 16.85 -2.15 -0.48
CA ASN A 240 17.07 -1.98 0.95
C ASN A 240 15.88 -1.24 1.62
N VAL A 241 15.85 -1.28 2.95
CA VAL A 241 14.75 -0.70 3.76
C VAL A 241 14.67 0.83 3.58
N ASP A 242 15.80 1.52 3.46
CA ASP A 242 15.83 2.97 3.23
C ASP A 242 15.21 3.37 1.89
N SER A 243 15.55 2.66 0.82
CA SER A 243 14.99 2.92 -0.52
C SER A 243 13.49 2.62 -0.55
N GLU A 244 13.05 1.59 0.17
CA GLU A 244 11.63 1.32 0.36
C GLU A 244 10.93 2.51 1.04
N ILE A 245 11.45 2.98 2.17
CA ILE A 245 10.87 4.12 2.91
C ILE A 245 10.78 5.35 2.01
N VAL A 246 11.86 5.68 1.30
CA VAL A 246 11.90 6.84 0.39
C VAL A 246 10.89 6.69 -0.75
N ALA A 247 10.79 5.51 -1.36
CA ALA A 247 9.84 5.27 -2.44
C ALA A 247 8.38 5.47 -1.97
N TYR A 248 8.01 4.89 -0.82
CA TYR A 248 6.65 5.08 -0.28
C TYR A 248 6.40 6.50 0.21
N ALA A 249 7.38 7.17 0.79
CA ALA A 249 7.29 8.58 1.17
C ALA A 249 6.95 9.48 -0.02
N VAL A 250 7.65 9.29 -1.15
CA VAL A 250 7.37 10.05 -2.38
C VAL A 250 5.97 9.73 -2.91
N LEU A 251 5.61 8.44 -2.95
CA LEU A 251 4.27 8.03 -3.41
C LEU A 251 3.17 8.61 -2.54
N ASP A 252 3.33 8.62 -1.22
CA ASP A 252 2.33 9.13 -0.30
C ASP A 252 2.18 10.65 -0.40
N ILE A 253 3.27 11.41 -0.62
CA ILE A 253 3.18 12.85 -0.88
C ILE A 253 2.39 13.12 -2.17
N LEU A 254 2.60 12.32 -3.21
CA LEU A 254 1.84 12.44 -4.46
C LEU A 254 0.37 12.06 -4.27
N ALA A 255 0.12 10.89 -3.67
CA ALA A 255 -1.21 10.31 -3.53
C ALA A 255 -2.10 11.05 -2.52
N LYS A 256 -1.52 11.73 -1.51
CA LYS A 256 -2.30 12.33 -0.42
C LYS A 256 -2.34 13.87 -0.51
N PRO A 257 -1.28 14.63 -0.15
CA PRO A 257 -1.37 16.09 -0.19
C PRO A 257 -1.43 16.66 -1.61
N VAL A 258 -0.63 16.18 -2.58
CA VAL A 258 -0.68 16.72 -3.96
C VAL A 258 -2.04 16.44 -4.59
N PHE A 259 -2.54 15.21 -4.48
CA PHE A 259 -3.91 14.86 -4.84
C PHE A 259 -4.95 15.77 -4.16
N GLY A 260 -4.86 15.94 -2.84
CA GLY A 260 -5.82 16.71 -2.06
C GLY A 260 -5.86 18.19 -2.44
N PHE A 261 -4.70 18.83 -2.61
CA PHE A 261 -4.64 20.21 -3.09
C PHE A 261 -5.24 20.36 -4.49
N TRP A 262 -4.89 19.45 -5.40
CA TRP A 262 -5.44 19.50 -6.76
C TRP A 262 -6.95 19.31 -6.78
N LEU A 263 -7.46 18.35 -5.99
CA LEU A 263 -8.88 18.08 -5.83
C LEU A 263 -9.63 19.33 -5.35
N LEU A 264 -9.23 19.86 -4.19
CA LEU A 264 -9.94 20.96 -3.53
C LEU A 264 -9.88 22.26 -4.32
N PHE A 265 -8.71 22.65 -4.84
CA PHE A 265 -8.60 23.87 -5.67
C PHE A 265 -9.47 23.79 -6.91
N THR A 266 -9.58 22.61 -7.53
CA THR A 266 -10.41 22.46 -8.73
C THR A 266 -11.89 22.52 -8.37
N ILE A 267 -12.33 21.87 -7.30
CA ILE A 267 -13.74 21.91 -6.85
C ILE A 267 -14.16 23.31 -6.44
N ASP A 268 -13.33 24.03 -5.70
CA ASP A 268 -13.60 25.42 -5.32
C ASP A 268 -13.74 26.34 -6.55
N SER A 269 -12.96 26.07 -7.60
CA SER A 269 -13.08 26.78 -8.88
C SER A 269 -14.34 26.43 -9.70
N MET A 270 -15.01 25.33 -9.36
CA MET A 270 -16.16 24.77 -10.09
C MET A 270 -17.49 24.94 -9.33
N SER A 271 -17.55 25.83 -8.33
CA SER A 271 -18.55 25.92 -7.25
C SER A 271 -20.05 26.01 -7.61
N SER A 272 -20.45 25.84 -8.86
CA SER A 272 -21.83 25.64 -9.34
C SER A 272 -22.39 24.25 -9.03
N THR A 273 -21.54 23.25 -8.80
CA THR A 273 -21.97 21.85 -8.62
C THR A 273 -21.92 21.47 -7.14
N SER A 274 -22.94 21.84 -6.36
CA SER A 274 -23.12 21.27 -5.02
C SER A 274 -23.94 19.98 -5.15
N PRO A 275 -23.37 18.81 -4.86
CA PRO A 275 -24.11 17.57 -4.97
C PRO A 275 -25.13 17.49 -3.82
N SER A 276 -26.43 17.52 -4.13
CA SER A 276 -27.47 17.25 -3.13
C SER A 276 -27.41 15.77 -2.72
N LEU A 277 -26.99 15.48 -1.49
CA LEU A 277 -26.87 14.10 -0.97
C LEU A 277 -28.22 13.40 -0.75
N GLU A 278 -29.35 14.09 -0.94
CA GLU A 278 -30.67 13.52 -0.73
C GLU A 278 -30.98 12.48 -1.83
N GLY A 279 -31.22 11.22 -1.43
CA GLY A 279 -31.39 10.10 -2.37
C GLY A 279 -30.11 9.59 -3.05
N PHE A 280 -28.95 10.21 -2.80
CA PHE A 280 -27.65 9.84 -3.40
C PHE A 280 -27.27 8.37 -3.15
N TRP A 281 -27.47 7.91 -1.92
CA TRP A 281 -27.10 6.56 -1.51
C TRP A 281 -27.85 5.46 -2.28
N SER A 282 -29.08 5.73 -2.73
CA SER A 282 -29.92 4.78 -3.44
C SER A 282 -29.95 4.98 -4.97
N GLN A 283 -29.86 6.22 -5.47
CA GLN A 283 -30.08 6.55 -6.89
C GLN A 283 -28.87 7.22 -7.58
N GLY A 284 -27.77 7.50 -6.86
CA GLY A 284 -26.71 8.38 -7.36
C GLY A 284 -27.21 9.81 -7.59
N PHE A 285 -26.44 10.67 -8.26
CA PHE A 285 -26.94 12.00 -8.63
C PHE A 285 -27.92 11.92 -9.81
N GLY A 286 -29.20 11.78 -9.50
CA GLY A 286 -30.35 12.25 -10.30
C GLY A 286 -30.60 11.65 -11.69
N SER A 287 -29.75 10.78 -12.24
CA SER A 287 -29.92 10.27 -13.62
C SER A 287 -29.85 8.76 -13.78
N GLN A 288 -29.54 8.00 -12.72
CA GLN A 288 -29.57 6.54 -12.77
C GLN A 288 -30.78 6.02 -12.01
N GLY A 289 -31.91 5.83 -12.69
CA GLY A 289 -32.98 4.98 -12.15
C GLY A 289 -34.43 5.32 -12.49
N THR A 290 -34.75 6.53 -12.96
CA THR A 290 -36.13 6.86 -13.34
C THR A 290 -36.37 6.53 -14.82
N LEU A 291 -36.62 5.25 -15.11
CA LEU A 291 -37.48 4.90 -16.24
C LEU A 291 -38.88 5.43 -15.89
N ARG A 292 -39.32 6.54 -16.49
CA ARG A 292 -40.71 7.01 -16.36
C ARG A 292 -41.59 6.03 -17.13
N VAL A 293 -42.11 5.02 -16.43
CA VAL A 293 -43.24 4.22 -16.92
C VAL A 293 -44.50 4.87 -16.35
N GLY A 294 -45.24 5.55 -17.22
CA GLY A 294 -46.48 6.24 -16.87
C GLY A 294 -46.58 7.57 -17.59
N ASP A 295 -47.18 7.53 -18.78
CA ASP A 295 -48.26 8.41 -19.23
C ASP A 295 -48.62 8.01 -20.66
N ASN A 296 -49.22 6.82 -20.79
CA ASN A 296 -50.16 6.57 -21.88
C ASN A 296 -51.54 6.74 -21.26
N ASP A 297 -51.98 8.00 -21.20
CA ASP A 297 -53.36 8.31 -20.87
C ASP A 297 -54.28 7.72 -21.94
N GLU A 298 -55.34 7.10 -21.42
CA GLU A 298 -56.44 6.46 -22.12
C GLU A 298 -57.16 7.46 -23.03
N ALA A 299 -57.57 6.96 -24.20
CA ALA A 299 -58.54 7.58 -25.10
C ALA A 299 -59.93 7.00 -24.86
#